data_AF-A0A7S4A4B1-F1
#
_entry.id   AF-A0A7S4A4B1-F1
#
_cell.length_a   1.000
_cell.length_b   1.000
_cell.length_c   1.000
_cell.angle_alpha   90.00
_cell.angle_beta   90.00
_cell.angle_gamma   90.00
#
_symmetry.space_group_name_H-M   'P 1'
#
loop_
_entity.id
_entity.type
_entity.pdbx_description
1 polymer ?
#
loop_
_entity_poly.entity_id
_entity_poly.type
_entity_poly.pdbx_seq_one_letter_code
_entity_poly.pdbx_strand_id
1 'polypeptide(L)'
;MATVRLLTMLPLWWSLCVSSALTPVRLRTLPLWWSLYISNALTPQALLAEWQAARIKSLDVDASRYHAQVLFVDDDNARARMAESCADALAHWADAGWWIYPHSCSLTEDQALIENPRQEAILTSLGFDGTRVTAAGAALAKEDLDAYDLVICADAAVRDAVLALGEESYETSVRLLADFATVADARSRALFDGLDVALAERARSRQDGGELVVEGADAQSDRDGFDALLESTLVLTAALVVFLKDSFDASFTDSFNGLLRTHFYDERHVDARWADAEPALRRHIVTGALDPRERERLFDAHMTGLRQRLSGDGVSS
;
A
#
# COMPACT_ATOMS: atom_id res chain seq x y z
N MET A 1 32.43 10.64 39.30
CA MET A 1 32.97 9.36 38.79
C MET A 1 32.12 8.22 39.35
N ALA A 2 31.15 7.78 38.56
CA ALA A 2 30.40 6.55 38.80
C ALA A 2 29.93 6.05 37.43
N THR A 3 30.51 4.93 37.00
CA THR A 3 30.24 4.29 35.72
C THR A 3 29.07 3.33 35.91
N VAL A 4 27.94 3.58 35.26
CA VAL A 4 26.81 2.65 35.20
C VAL A 4 26.90 1.89 33.88
N ARG A 5 27.17 0.58 33.95
CA ARG A 5 27.12 -0.34 32.80
C ARG A 5 25.66 -0.70 32.53
N LEU A 6 25.13 -0.33 31.37
CA LEU A 6 23.91 -0.90 30.83
C LEU A 6 24.17 -2.37 30.44
N LEU A 7 23.42 -3.28 31.05
CA LEU A 7 23.25 -4.66 30.58
C LEU A 7 22.18 -4.63 29.48
N THR A 8 22.61 -4.70 28.23
CA THR A 8 21.75 -4.94 27.07
C THR A 8 21.23 -6.38 27.10
N MET A 9 19.91 -6.55 27.24
CA MET A 9 19.23 -7.80 26.94
C MET A 9 19.19 -7.98 25.41
N LEU A 10 20.20 -8.66 24.87
CA LEU A 10 20.14 -9.23 23.54
C LEU A 10 19.24 -10.49 23.57
N PRO A 11 18.33 -10.69 22.60
CA PRO A 11 17.54 -11.92 22.53
C PRO A 11 18.46 -13.11 22.27
N LEU A 12 18.30 -14.17 23.07
CA LEU A 12 19.02 -15.45 23.04
C LEU A 12 18.97 -16.22 21.69
N TRP A 13 18.36 -15.67 20.65
CA TRP A 13 18.22 -16.31 19.34
C TRP A 13 19.52 -16.30 18.52
N TRP A 14 20.39 -15.29 18.69
CA TRP A 14 21.64 -15.21 17.91
C TRP A 14 22.65 -16.31 18.27
N SER A 15 22.63 -16.82 19.50
CA SER A 15 23.63 -17.79 19.97
C SER A 15 23.40 -19.22 19.47
N LEU A 16 22.24 -19.53 18.90
CA LEU A 16 21.94 -20.86 18.34
C LEU A 16 22.32 -21.00 16.85
N CYS A 17 22.46 -19.88 16.12
CA CYS A 17 22.83 -19.91 14.70
C CYS A 17 24.34 -19.95 14.42
N VAL A 18 25.19 -19.59 15.41
CA VAL A 18 26.65 -19.55 15.22
C VAL A 18 27.36 -20.83 15.72
N SER A 19 26.65 -21.74 16.41
CA SER A 19 27.27 -22.91 17.04
C SER A 19 27.00 -24.25 16.33
N SER A 20 26.74 -24.23 15.02
CA SER A 20 26.57 -25.44 14.19
C SER A 20 27.77 -25.76 13.27
N ALA A 21 28.81 -24.93 13.29
CA ALA A 21 30.11 -25.33 12.76
C ALA A 21 30.88 -26.06 13.87
N LEU A 22 31.19 -27.35 13.64
CA LEU A 22 32.00 -28.25 14.48
C LEU A 22 31.21 -29.10 15.50
N THR A 23 30.40 -30.06 15.01
CA THR A 23 30.43 -31.47 15.48
C THR A 23 29.40 -32.32 14.70
N PRO A 24 29.77 -33.48 14.13
CA PRO A 24 28.81 -34.37 13.50
C PRO A 24 28.09 -35.20 14.58
N VAL A 25 27.00 -34.68 15.14
CA VAL A 25 26.08 -35.48 15.95
C VAL A 25 25.11 -36.18 15.01
N ARG A 26 25.15 -37.51 14.98
CA ARG A 26 24.18 -38.37 14.27
C ARG A 26 22.79 -38.19 14.90
N LEU A 27 21.99 -37.28 14.35
CA LEU A 27 20.55 -37.19 14.61
C LEU A 27 19.84 -38.30 13.84
N ARG A 28 19.80 -39.50 14.41
CA ARG A 28 18.75 -40.48 14.08
C ARG A 28 17.57 -40.21 14.99
N THR A 29 16.38 -40.08 14.40
CA THR A 29 15.05 -39.93 15.03
C THR A 29 14.66 -38.50 15.45
N LEU A 30 14.45 -37.63 14.45
CA LEU A 30 13.43 -36.59 14.56
C LEU A 30 12.18 -37.06 13.76
N PRO A 31 10.96 -36.83 14.27
CA PRO A 31 9.74 -37.20 13.57
C PRO A 31 9.65 -36.48 12.21
N LEU A 32 9.24 -37.20 11.16
CA LEU A 32 9.16 -36.74 9.76
C LEU A 32 8.41 -35.42 9.56
N TRP A 33 7.59 -35.03 10.53
CA TRP A 33 6.68 -33.88 10.47
C TRP A 33 7.45 -32.60 10.81
N TRP A 34 8.53 -32.71 11.59
CA TRP A 34 9.47 -31.62 11.87
C TRP A 34 10.36 -31.32 10.65
N SER A 35 10.68 -32.35 9.86
CA SER A 35 11.44 -32.19 8.61
C SER A 35 10.62 -31.49 7.53
N LEU A 36 9.28 -31.66 7.50
CA LEU A 36 8.42 -30.94 6.56
C LEU A 36 8.19 -29.46 6.95
N TYR A 37 8.22 -29.13 8.23
CA TYR A 37 8.00 -27.74 8.69
C TYR A 37 9.22 -26.84 8.50
N ILE A 38 10.43 -27.40 8.58
CA ILE A 38 11.69 -26.63 8.38
C ILE A 38 12.03 -26.46 6.89
N SER A 39 11.48 -27.30 6.00
CA SER A 39 11.92 -27.33 4.59
C SER A 39 11.27 -26.27 3.68
N ASN A 40 10.18 -25.62 4.10
CA ASN A 40 9.45 -24.65 3.27
C ASN A 40 9.64 -23.18 3.67
N ALA A 41 10.37 -22.86 4.76
CA ALA A 41 10.39 -21.51 5.36
C ALA A 41 11.78 -20.85 5.46
N LEU A 42 12.77 -21.24 4.66
CA LEU A 42 14.16 -20.76 4.85
C LEU A 42 14.87 -20.32 3.56
N THR A 43 14.14 -19.90 2.52
CA THR A 43 14.79 -19.14 1.45
C THR A 43 14.87 -17.67 1.85
N PRO A 44 15.98 -16.95 1.56
CA PRO A 44 16.07 -15.51 1.79
C PRO A 44 14.90 -14.74 1.15
N GLN A 45 14.42 -15.20 -0.01
CA GLN A 45 13.26 -14.62 -0.70
C GLN A 45 11.96 -14.81 0.07
N ALA A 46 11.72 -15.98 0.67
CA ALA A 46 10.52 -16.20 1.48
C ALA A 46 10.53 -15.35 2.76
N LEU A 47 11.71 -15.20 3.40
CA LEU A 47 11.87 -14.34 4.57
C LEU A 47 11.67 -12.86 4.21
N LEU A 48 12.19 -12.41 3.06
CA LEU A 48 11.97 -11.07 2.56
C LEU A 48 10.47 -10.81 2.31
N ALA A 49 9.78 -11.75 1.65
CA ALA A 49 8.34 -11.64 1.40
C ALA A 49 7.52 -11.63 2.71
N GLU A 50 7.87 -12.46 3.69
CA GLU A 50 7.20 -12.46 5.00
C GLU A 50 7.42 -11.12 5.74
N TRP A 51 8.64 -10.60 5.68
CA TRP A 51 8.98 -9.30 6.27
C TRP A 51 8.24 -8.14 5.58
N GLN A 52 8.18 -8.13 4.24
CA GLN A 52 7.40 -7.16 3.46
C GLN A 52 5.91 -7.23 3.79
N ALA A 53 5.33 -8.43 3.83
CA ALA A 53 3.93 -8.63 4.18
C ALA A 53 3.61 -8.15 5.60
N ALA A 54 4.51 -8.37 6.57
CA ALA A 54 4.36 -7.86 7.93
C ALA A 54 4.36 -6.32 7.97
N ARG A 55 5.22 -5.66 7.17
CA ARG A 55 5.27 -4.19 7.07
C ARG A 55 4.01 -3.61 6.48
N ILE A 56 3.49 -4.21 5.40
CA ILE A 56 2.22 -3.78 4.80
C ILE A 56 1.06 -3.99 5.78
N LYS A 57 1.03 -5.13 6.48
CA LYS A 57 0.00 -5.40 7.49
C LYS A 57 0.05 -4.41 8.67
N SER A 58 1.22 -3.89 9.01
CA SER A 58 1.39 -2.89 10.07
C SER A 58 1.05 -1.47 9.62
N LEU A 59 0.83 -1.24 8.32
CA LEU A 59 0.47 0.07 7.81
C LEU A 59 -0.98 0.37 8.17
N ASP A 60 -1.18 1.42 8.95
CA ASP A 60 -2.49 1.97 9.29
C ASP A 60 -2.68 3.25 8.48
N VAL A 61 -3.50 3.17 7.42
CA VAL A 61 -3.81 4.33 6.58
C VAL A 61 -5.01 5.02 7.19
N ASP A 62 -4.84 6.27 7.64
CA ASP A 62 -5.93 7.07 8.16
C ASP A 62 -6.92 7.46 7.05
N ALA A 63 -7.91 6.60 6.85
CA ALA A 63 -8.98 6.83 5.89
C ALA A 63 -10.08 7.77 6.40
N SER A 64 -9.93 8.39 7.60
CA SER A 64 -10.95 9.27 8.18
C SER A 64 -11.19 10.54 7.37
N ARG A 65 -10.17 10.99 6.62
CA ARG A 65 -10.25 12.14 5.72
C ARG A 65 -10.90 11.82 4.37
N TYR A 66 -11.27 10.56 4.13
CA TYR A 66 -11.83 10.05 2.88
C TYR A 66 -10.95 10.29 1.64
N HIS A 67 -9.67 10.58 1.86
CA HIS A 67 -8.63 10.62 0.86
C HIS A 67 -7.28 10.30 1.50
N ALA A 68 -6.34 9.81 0.69
CA ALA A 68 -4.95 9.60 1.04
C ALA A 68 -4.06 10.49 0.18
N GLN A 69 -3.19 11.23 0.85
CA GLN A 69 -2.09 11.96 0.25
C GLN A 69 -0.86 11.05 0.27
N VAL A 70 -0.36 10.69 -0.91
CA VAL A 70 0.78 9.79 -1.07
C VAL A 70 1.95 10.56 -1.66
N LEU A 71 3.09 10.57 -0.96
CA LEU A 71 4.32 11.21 -1.43
C LEU A 71 5.33 10.16 -1.89
N PHE A 72 5.65 10.14 -3.17
CA PHE A 72 6.78 9.37 -3.69
C PHE A 72 8.08 10.14 -3.54
N VAL A 73 9.13 9.47 -3.07
CA VAL A 73 10.45 10.07 -2.82
C VAL A 73 11.53 9.24 -3.51
N ASP A 74 12.44 9.93 -4.19
CA ASP A 74 13.66 9.38 -4.75
C ASP A 74 14.88 10.27 -4.47
N ASP A 75 16.01 9.98 -5.10
CA ASP A 75 17.23 10.78 -5.13
C ASP A 75 17.58 11.32 -6.54
N ASP A 76 16.79 10.99 -7.56
CA ASP A 76 17.07 11.26 -8.99
C ASP A 76 15.94 11.98 -9.75
N ASN A 77 14.84 12.34 -9.07
CA ASN A 77 13.61 12.94 -9.60
C ASN A 77 12.90 12.14 -10.71
N ALA A 78 13.46 11.03 -11.18
CA ALA A 78 12.91 10.23 -12.27
C ALA A 78 11.99 9.13 -11.72
N ARG A 79 12.45 8.41 -10.68
CA ARG A 79 11.74 7.25 -10.13
C ARG A 79 10.45 7.65 -9.42
N ALA A 80 10.49 8.71 -8.62
CA ALA A 80 9.34 9.23 -7.90
C ALA A 80 8.31 9.84 -8.85
N ARG A 81 8.73 10.55 -9.90
CA ARG A 81 7.84 11.10 -10.94
C ARG A 81 7.15 10.00 -11.74
N MET A 82 7.90 8.95 -12.09
CA MET A 82 7.34 7.78 -12.75
C MET A 82 6.30 7.11 -11.85
N ALA A 83 6.61 6.92 -10.56
CA ALA A 83 5.68 6.32 -9.61
C ALA A 83 4.43 7.18 -9.37
N GLU A 84 4.57 8.51 -9.26
CA GLU A 84 3.45 9.45 -9.17
C GLU A 84 2.54 9.30 -10.39
N SER A 85 3.13 9.33 -11.59
CA SER A 85 2.39 9.22 -12.86
C SER A 85 1.64 7.89 -12.96
N CYS A 86 2.33 6.78 -12.68
CA CYS A 86 1.72 5.45 -12.65
C CYS A 86 0.57 5.38 -11.64
N ALA A 87 0.79 5.84 -10.41
CA ALA A 87 -0.22 5.81 -9.35
C ALA A 87 -1.45 6.65 -9.71
N ASP A 88 -1.27 7.82 -10.33
CA ASP A 88 -2.37 8.70 -10.76
C ASP A 88 -3.25 8.00 -11.79
N ALA A 89 -2.67 7.46 -12.87
CA ALA A 89 -3.46 6.78 -13.90
C ALA A 89 -4.13 5.50 -13.36
N LEU A 90 -3.39 4.69 -12.61
CA LEU A 90 -3.91 3.45 -12.03
C LEU A 90 -5.03 3.73 -11.03
N ALA A 91 -4.94 4.79 -10.23
CA ALA A 91 -6.02 5.22 -9.36
C ALA A 91 -7.26 5.61 -10.16
N HIS A 92 -7.13 6.33 -11.28
CA HIS A 92 -8.26 6.64 -12.15
C HIS A 92 -8.88 5.39 -12.78
N TRP A 93 -8.07 4.43 -13.23
CA TRP A 93 -8.58 3.16 -13.77
C TRP A 93 -9.24 2.27 -12.71
N ALA A 94 -8.83 2.40 -11.45
CA ALA A 94 -9.43 1.74 -10.30
C ALA A 94 -10.65 2.48 -9.71
N ASP A 95 -11.12 3.56 -10.35
CA ASP A 95 -12.19 4.45 -9.85
C ASP A 95 -11.87 5.03 -8.45
N ALA A 96 -10.59 5.26 -8.19
CA ALA A 96 -10.02 5.72 -6.93
C ALA A 96 -9.33 7.10 -7.04
N GLY A 97 -9.29 7.70 -8.23
CA GLY A 97 -8.61 8.98 -8.49
C GLY A 97 -9.18 10.18 -7.72
N TRP A 98 -10.35 10.04 -7.10
CA TRP A 98 -10.98 11.11 -6.30
C TRP A 98 -10.59 11.05 -4.82
N TRP A 99 -9.86 10.01 -4.40
CA TRP A 99 -9.40 9.88 -3.02
C TRP A 99 -7.95 9.41 -2.89
N ILE A 100 -7.25 9.05 -3.98
CA ILE A 100 -5.79 8.84 -3.96
C ILE A 100 -5.14 10.03 -4.64
N TYR A 101 -4.35 10.80 -3.88
CA TYR A 101 -3.64 11.98 -4.36
C TYR A 101 -2.13 11.75 -4.33
N PRO A 102 -1.55 11.25 -5.44
CA PRO A 102 -0.11 11.05 -5.53
C PRO A 102 0.63 12.35 -5.83
N HIS A 103 1.76 12.53 -5.18
CA HIS A 103 2.73 13.59 -5.40
C HIS A 103 4.13 13.00 -5.40
N SER A 104 5.12 13.70 -5.96
CA SER A 104 6.52 13.30 -5.87
C SER A 104 7.44 14.45 -5.47
N CYS A 105 8.53 14.09 -4.82
CA CYS A 105 9.64 14.96 -4.49
C CYS A 105 10.96 14.15 -4.55
N SER A 106 12.09 14.85 -4.41
CA SER A 106 13.41 14.25 -4.39
C SER A 106 14.22 14.74 -3.19
N LEU A 107 15.16 13.92 -2.73
CA LEU A 107 16.14 14.29 -1.69
C LEU A 107 17.15 15.35 -2.14
N THR A 108 17.25 15.59 -3.45
CA THR A 108 18.23 16.52 -4.03
C THR A 108 17.54 17.80 -4.51
N GLU A 109 18.07 18.96 -4.10
CA GLU A 109 17.46 20.27 -4.37
C GLU A 109 17.60 20.77 -5.83
N ASP A 110 18.33 20.04 -6.67
CA ASP A 110 18.82 20.57 -7.94
C ASP A 110 18.85 19.51 -9.04
N GLN A 111 17.71 18.86 -9.27
CA GLN A 111 17.58 17.95 -10.40
C GLN A 111 16.57 18.46 -11.41
N ALA A 112 17.11 18.65 -12.62
CA ALA A 112 16.39 18.98 -13.82
C ALA A 112 15.23 18.00 -14.05
N LEU A 113 14.33 18.43 -14.91
CA LEU A 113 13.24 17.65 -15.46
C LEU A 113 13.72 16.25 -15.89
N ILE A 114 12.79 15.33 -16.13
CA ILE A 114 13.06 14.22 -17.04
C ILE A 114 13.55 14.84 -18.38
N GLU A 115 14.87 14.94 -18.55
CA GLU A 115 15.51 15.48 -19.76
C GLU A 115 15.54 14.44 -20.87
N ASN A 116 15.20 13.19 -20.55
CA ASN A 116 15.18 12.09 -21.50
C ASN A 116 13.87 12.14 -22.31
N PRO A 117 13.90 12.61 -23.57
CA PRO A 117 12.67 12.80 -24.35
C PRO A 117 11.98 11.47 -24.66
N ARG A 118 12.71 10.35 -24.55
CA ARG A 118 12.13 9.02 -24.69
C ARG A 118 11.30 8.65 -23.47
N GLN A 119 11.76 8.96 -22.25
CA GLN A 119 10.99 8.72 -21.04
C GLN A 119 9.71 9.55 -21.07
N GLU A 120 9.83 10.84 -21.42
CA GLU A 120 8.68 11.71 -21.63
C GLU A 120 7.72 11.15 -22.68
N ALA A 121 8.21 10.72 -23.84
CA ALA A 121 7.38 10.16 -24.91
C ALA A 121 6.68 8.86 -24.49
N ILE A 122 7.38 7.96 -23.81
CA ILE A 122 6.80 6.71 -23.29
C ILE A 122 5.72 7.06 -22.28
N LEU A 123 6.03 7.89 -21.28
CA LEU A 123 5.08 8.24 -20.23
C LEU A 123 3.84 8.95 -20.81
N THR A 124 4.05 9.91 -21.71
CA THR A 124 2.95 10.60 -22.41
C THR A 124 2.10 9.63 -23.25
N SER A 125 2.73 8.67 -23.94
CA SER A 125 2.01 7.66 -24.73
C SER A 125 1.15 6.73 -23.88
N LEU A 126 1.47 6.59 -22.59
CA LEU A 126 0.71 5.82 -21.61
C LEU A 126 -0.44 6.62 -20.98
N GLY A 127 -0.67 7.84 -21.47
CA GLY A 127 -1.73 8.72 -20.97
C GLY A 127 -1.33 9.51 -19.73
N PHE A 128 -0.06 9.49 -19.33
CA PHE A 128 0.42 10.36 -18.26
C PHE A 128 0.50 11.81 -18.76
N ASP A 129 0.20 12.75 -17.87
CA ASP A 129 0.30 14.18 -18.18
C ASP A 129 1.78 14.55 -18.41
N GLY A 130 2.15 14.75 -19.67
CA GLY A 130 3.51 15.13 -20.06
C GLY A 130 4.01 16.39 -19.34
N THR A 131 3.12 17.30 -18.94
CA THR A 131 3.50 18.51 -18.17
C THR A 131 3.88 18.20 -16.72
N ARG A 132 3.29 17.16 -16.11
CA ARG A 132 3.67 16.69 -14.77
C ARG A 132 4.96 15.88 -14.79
N VAL A 133 5.14 15.07 -15.85
CA VAL A 133 6.38 14.30 -16.09
C VAL A 133 7.60 15.23 -16.26
N THR A 134 7.40 16.37 -16.91
CA THR A 134 8.43 17.38 -17.18
C THR A 134 8.38 18.55 -16.19
N ALA A 135 7.70 18.44 -15.06
CA ALA A 135 7.73 19.49 -14.06
C ALA A 135 9.08 19.50 -13.32
N ALA A 136 9.53 20.67 -12.85
CA ALA A 136 10.66 20.74 -11.94
C ALA A 136 10.39 19.89 -10.70
N GLY A 137 11.41 19.15 -10.23
CA GLY A 137 11.34 18.38 -8.99
C GLY A 137 11.09 19.30 -7.79
N ALA A 138 10.25 18.86 -6.85
CA ALA A 138 10.19 19.48 -5.54
C ALA A 138 11.25 18.85 -4.63
N ALA A 139 11.96 19.65 -3.85
CA ALA A 139 12.85 19.14 -2.82
C ALA A 139 12.01 18.66 -1.62
N LEU A 140 12.37 17.51 -1.05
CA LEU A 140 11.74 17.01 0.16
C LEU A 140 12.05 17.94 1.34
N ALA A 141 11.01 18.42 2.01
CA ALA A 141 11.11 19.13 3.28
C ALA A 141 10.67 18.21 4.43
N LYS A 142 11.11 18.53 5.66
CA LYS A 142 10.70 17.74 6.84
C LYS A 142 9.19 17.85 7.06
N GLU A 143 8.63 19.02 6.82
CA GLU A 143 7.21 19.33 6.98
C GLU A 143 6.32 18.46 6.08
N ASP A 144 6.86 17.93 4.98
CA ASP A 144 6.13 17.02 4.11
C ASP A 144 5.83 15.68 4.82
N LEU A 145 6.66 15.25 5.77
CA LEU A 145 6.42 14.00 6.51
C LEU A 145 5.17 14.09 7.41
N ASP A 146 4.74 15.29 7.77
CA ASP A 146 3.51 15.54 8.53
C ASP A 146 2.30 15.81 7.62
N ALA A 147 2.52 16.24 6.38
CA ALA A 147 1.46 16.59 5.46
C ALA A 147 0.81 15.35 4.81
N TYR A 148 1.62 14.32 4.53
CA TYR A 148 1.21 13.14 3.77
C TYR A 148 0.84 11.95 4.66
N ASP A 149 -0.19 11.20 4.24
CA ASP A 149 -0.63 9.97 4.93
C ASP A 149 0.39 8.83 4.77
N LEU A 150 1.06 8.81 3.62
CA LEU A 150 1.96 7.76 3.21
C LEU A 150 3.13 8.33 2.44
N VAL A 151 4.35 7.98 2.84
CA VAL A 151 5.59 8.35 2.14
C VAL A 151 6.21 7.09 1.55
N ILE A 152 6.31 7.03 0.23
CA ILE A 152 6.80 5.89 -0.53
C ILE A 152 8.17 6.19 -1.12
N CYS A 153 9.20 5.54 -0.59
CA CYS A 153 10.56 5.68 -1.04
C CYS A 153 10.87 4.69 -2.17
N ALA A 154 11.62 5.15 -3.17
CA ALA A 154 12.03 4.34 -4.32
C ALA A 154 12.91 3.14 -3.91
N ASP A 155 13.81 3.33 -2.94
CA ASP A 155 14.70 2.28 -2.42
C ASP A 155 15.04 2.48 -0.93
N ALA A 156 15.80 1.50 -0.39
CA ALA A 156 16.21 1.49 1.02
C ALA A 156 17.10 2.67 1.42
N ALA A 157 17.98 3.14 0.53
CA ALA A 157 18.87 4.26 0.84
C ALA A 157 18.08 5.56 0.96
N VAL A 158 17.13 5.79 0.05
CA VAL A 158 16.20 6.92 0.10
C VAL A 158 15.35 6.86 1.37
N ARG A 159 14.82 5.67 1.72
CA ARG A 159 14.03 5.50 2.94
C ARG A 159 14.82 5.84 4.20
N ASP A 160 16.04 5.32 4.31
CA ASP A 160 16.86 5.54 5.48
C ASP A 160 17.26 7.02 5.61
N ALA A 161 17.47 7.72 4.48
CA ALA A 161 17.68 9.16 4.44
C ALA A 161 16.43 9.95 4.86
N VAL A 162 15.24 9.57 4.38
CA VAL A 162 13.96 10.18 4.77
C VAL A 162 13.71 10.01 6.27
N LEU A 163 13.89 8.80 6.80
CA LEU A 163 13.71 8.52 8.23
C LEU A 163 14.71 9.30 9.09
N ALA A 164 15.93 9.57 8.59
CA ALA A 164 16.91 10.39 9.29
C ALA A 164 16.51 11.88 9.42
N LEU A 165 15.54 12.37 8.63
CA LEU A 165 15.00 13.73 8.75
C LEU A 165 13.96 13.86 9.89
N GLY A 166 13.37 12.74 10.29
CA GLY A 166 12.19 12.70 11.14
C GLY A 166 12.40 12.05 12.52
N GLU A 167 11.29 11.76 13.19
CA GLU A 167 11.22 11.02 14.45
C GLU A 167 10.89 9.53 14.19
N GLU A 168 11.12 8.65 15.17
CA GLU A 168 10.85 7.21 15.07
C GLU A 168 9.37 6.91 14.72
N SER A 169 8.44 7.83 15.01
CA SER A 169 7.02 7.67 14.69
C SER A 169 6.73 7.57 13.19
N TYR A 170 7.59 8.08 12.31
CA TYR A 170 7.38 7.98 10.85
C TYR A 170 7.68 6.59 10.29
N GLU A 171 8.26 5.68 11.09
CA GLU A 171 8.46 4.28 10.67
C GLU A 171 7.15 3.60 10.27
N THR A 172 5.99 4.10 10.71
CA THR A 172 4.67 3.55 10.34
C THR A 172 4.12 4.11 9.03
N SER A 173 4.50 5.31 8.60
CA SER A 173 4.00 5.96 7.37
C SER A 173 5.02 5.98 6.23
N VAL A 174 6.32 5.77 6.51
CA VAL A 174 7.37 5.70 5.49
C VAL A 174 7.57 4.25 5.05
N ARG A 175 7.40 3.96 3.76
CA ARG A 175 7.46 2.61 3.17
C ARG A 175 8.33 2.57 1.92
N LEU A 176 8.79 1.38 1.56
CA LEU A 176 9.38 1.16 0.25
C LEU A 176 8.27 0.87 -0.76
N LEU A 177 8.42 1.34 -2.00
CA LEU A 177 7.52 0.91 -3.07
C LEU A 177 7.57 -0.61 -3.25
N ALA A 178 8.75 -1.22 -3.08
CA ALA A 178 8.95 -2.66 -3.12
C ALA A 178 8.22 -3.43 -2.00
N ASP A 179 7.81 -2.79 -0.89
CA ASP A 179 7.04 -3.45 0.17
C ASP A 179 5.69 -3.96 -0.37
N PHE A 180 5.15 -3.34 -1.44
CA PHE A 180 3.86 -3.68 -2.03
C PHE A 180 3.93 -4.86 -3.01
N ALA A 181 5.11 -5.43 -3.27
CA ALA A 181 5.24 -6.63 -4.10
C ALA A 181 4.38 -7.79 -3.58
N THR A 182 4.25 -7.93 -2.26
CA THR A 182 3.51 -9.04 -1.63
C THR A 182 2.00 -8.91 -1.69
N VAL A 183 1.49 -7.73 -2.05
CA VAL A 183 0.05 -7.50 -2.24
C VAL A 183 -0.34 -7.40 -3.72
N ALA A 184 0.63 -7.54 -4.63
CA ALA A 184 0.37 -7.62 -6.06
C ALA A 184 -0.37 -8.93 -6.39
N ASP A 185 -1.64 -8.82 -6.74
CA ASP A 185 -2.54 -9.96 -6.97
C ASP A 185 -3.24 -9.88 -8.34
N ALA A 186 -4.27 -10.68 -8.54
CA ALA A 186 -5.06 -10.67 -9.78
C ALA A 186 -5.80 -9.34 -10.02
N ARG A 187 -6.11 -8.58 -8.96
CA ARG A 187 -6.81 -7.28 -9.07
C ARG A 187 -5.84 -6.20 -9.52
N SER A 188 -4.63 -6.16 -8.97
CA SER A 188 -3.59 -5.23 -9.48
C SER A 188 -3.25 -5.55 -10.94
N ARG A 189 -3.26 -6.85 -11.31
CA ARG A 189 -3.07 -7.30 -12.70
C ARG A 189 -4.16 -6.79 -13.65
N ALA A 190 -5.40 -6.73 -13.19
CA ALA A 190 -6.55 -6.28 -13.99
C ALA A 190 -6.47 -4.78 -14.34
N LEU A 191 -5.77 -3.98 -13.53
CA LEU A 191 -5.56 -2.55 -13.83
C LEU A 191 -4.75 -2.34 -15.11
N PHE A 192 -3.96 -3.33 -15.54
CA PHE A 192 -3.21 -3.25 -16.79
C PHE A 192 -4.06 -3.36 -18.05
N ASP A 193 -5.36 -3.68 -17.94
CA ASP A 193 -6.26 -3.72 -19.09
C ASP A 193 -6.43 -2.33 -19.75
N GLY A 194 -6.11 -1.25 -19.03
CA GLY A 194 -6.05 0.11 -19.55
C GLY A 194 -4.75 0.49 -20.28
N LEU A 195 -3.73 -0.37 -20.26
CA LEU A 195 -2.42 -0.11 -20.89
C LEU A 195 -2.37 -0.58 -22.35
N ASP A 196 -1.34 -0.12 -23.08
CA ASP A 196 -0.94 -0.76 -24.33
C ASP A 196 -0.67 -2.26 -24.12
N VAL A 197 -1.12 -3.09 -25.05
CA VAL A 197 -1.11 -4.56 -24.92
C VAL A 197 0.29 -5.09 -24.66
N ALA A 198 1.31 -4.58 -25.34
CA ALA A 198 2.67 -5.09 -25.19
C ALA A 198 3.24 -4.73 -23.81
N LEU A 199 2.99 -3.52 -23.32
CA LEU A 199 3.43 -3.13 -21.97
C LEU A 199 2.65 -3.88 -20.89
N ALA A 200 1.34 -4.06 -21.07
CA ALA A 200 0.51 -4.86 -20.17
C ALA A 200 1.04 -6.30 -20.05
N GLU A 201 1.38 -6.92 -21.17
CA GLU A 201 1.95 -8.27 -21.18
C GLU A 201 3.31 -8.34 -20.46
N ARG A 202 4.20 -7.36 -20.66
CA ARG A 202 5.49 -7.33 -19.97
C ARG A 202 5.34 -7.08 -18.47
N ALA A 203 4.50 -6.15 -18.06
CA ALA A 203 4.18 -5.89 -16.65
C ALA A 203 3.61 -7.14 -15.96
N ARG A 204 2.66 -7.83 -16.61
CA ARG A 204 2.11 -9.11 -16.14
C ARG A 204 3.19 -10.19 -16.04
N SER A 205 4.05 -10.30 -17.06
CA SER A 205 5.16 -11.27 -17.06
C SER A 205 6.15 -11.01 -15.92
N ARG A 206 6.44 -9.75 -15.58
CA ARG A 206 7.27 -9.40 -14.42
C ARG A 206 6.62 -9.75 -13.10
N GLN A 207 5.33 -9.44 -12.95
CA GLN A 207 4.57 -9.81 -11.76
C GLN A 207 4.60 -11.34 -11.57
N ASP A 208 4.40 -12.11 -12.65
CA ASP A 208 4.45 -13.58 -12.63
C ASP A 208 5.85 -14.14 -12.34
N GLY A 209 6.90 -13.44 -12.81
CA GLY A 209 8.30 -13.83 -12.61
C GLY A 209 8.87 -13.47 -11.23
N GLY A 210 8.22 -12.58 -10.48
CA GLY A 210 8.68 -12.13 -9.17
C GLY A 210 9.94 -11.25 -9.20
N GLU A 211 10.40 -10.83 -10.38
CA GLU A 211 11.59 -9.98 -10.57
C GLU A 211 11.17 -8.51 -10.67
N LEU A 212 10.79 -7.93 -9.53
CA LEU A 212 10.44 -6.52 -9.40
C LEU A 212 11.67 -5.77 -8.88
N VAL A 213 12.31 -4.96 -9.73
CA VAL A 213 13.54 -4.22 -9.40
C VAL A 213 13.25 -2.73 -9.54
N VAL A 214 13.41 -1.99 -8.44
CA VAL A 214 13.38 -0.51 -8.42
C VAL A 214 14.74 0.06 -7.95
N GLU A 215 15.67 -0.81 -7.56
CA GLU A 215 16.96 -0.42 -6.99
C GLU A 215 18.04 -0.25 -8.07
N GLY A 216 18.73 0.89 -8.06
CA GLY A 216 19.98 1.10 -8.79
C GLY A 216 19.90 1.13 -10.32
N ALA A 217 18.70 1.08 -10.90
CA ALA A 217 18.51 1.31 -12.32
C ALA A 217 18.71 2.80 -12.62
N ASP A 218 19.82 3.15 -13.26
CA ASP A 218 19.99 4.47 -13.85
C ASP A 218 18.97 4.62 -14.98
N ALA A 219 17.84 5.25 -14.67
CA ALA A 219 16.75 5.46 -15.60
C ALA A 219 17.24 6.17 -16.88
N GLN A 220 18.36 6.91 -16.80
CA GLN A 220 18.83 7.79 -17.85
C GLN A 220 19.75 7.11 -18.88
N SER A 221 20.43 6.00 -18.56
CA SER A 221 21.53 5.49 -19.40
C SER A 221 21.28 4.21 -20.22
N ASP A 222 20.30 3.37 -19.85
CA ASP A 222 20.02 2.11 -20.57
C ASP A 222 18.54 1.92 -20.95
N ARG A 223 18.30 1.47 -22.20
CA ARG A 223 16.97 1.19 -22.76
C ARG A 223 16.27 0.09 -21.99
N ASP A 224 16.96 -1.03 -21.80
CA ASP A 224 16.36 -2.22 -21.20
C ASP A 224 16.19 -2.01 -19.69
N GLY A 225 17.13 -1.29 -19.06
CA GLY A 225 17.02 -0.81 -17.68
C GLY A 225 15.82 0.11 -17.44
N PHE A 226 15.54 1.06 -18.34
CA PHE A 226 14.37 1.94 -18.20
C PHE A 226 13.05 1.18 -18.36
N ASP A 227 12.93 0.34 -19.40
CA ASP A 227 11.71 -0.44 -19.64
C ASP A 227 11.43 -1.38 -18.45
N ALA A 228 12.49 -1.98 -17.88
CA ALA A 228 12.45 -2.79 -16.66
C ALA A 228 11.96 -2.03 -15.42
N LEU A 229 12.48 -0.82 -15.22
CA LEU A 229 12.12 0.06 -14.11
C LEU A 229 10.64 0.49 -14.23
N LEU A 230 10.19 0.87 -15.41
CA LEU A 230 8.81 1.26 -15.68
C LEU A 230 7.84 0.11 -15.42
N GLU A 231 8.14 -1.09 -15.92
CA GLU A 231 7.31 -2.27 -15.68
C GLU A 231 7.22 -2.62 -14.19
N SER A 232 8.34 -2.58 -13.48
CA SER A 232 8.36 -2.87 -12.03
C SER A 232 7.59 -1.80 -11.26
N THR A 233 7.76 -0.52 -11.63
CA THR A 233 7.04 0.60 -11.02
C THR A 233 5.54 0.49 -11.25
N LEU A 234 5.10 0.15 -12.47
CA LEU A 234 3.69 -0.10 -12.79
C LEU A 234 3.09 -1.22 -11.92
N VAL A 235 3.81 -2.33 -11.76
CA VAL A 235 3.32 -3.45 -10.94
C VAL A 235 3.19 -3.07 -9.47
N LEU A 236 4.21 -2.43 -8.92
CA LEU A 236 4.22 -2.07 -7.50
C LEU A 236 3.22 -0.94 -7.19
N THR A 237 3.07 0.04 -8.07
CA THR A 237 2.06 1.10 -7.93
C THR A 237 0.64 0.57 -8.09
N ALA A 238 0.41 -0.40 -8.99
CA ALA A 238 -0.88 -1.06 -9.10
C ALA A 238 -1.24 -1.82 -7.80
N ALA A 239 -0.27 -2.48 -7.20
CA ALA A 239 -0.43 -3.16 -5.92
C ALA A 239 -0.72 -2.16 -4.78
N LEU A 240 0.00 -1.04 -4.73
CA LEU A 240 -0.27 0.07 -3.80
C LEU A 240 -1.69 0.65 -3.97
N VAL A 241 -2.11 0.92 -5.20
CA VAL A 241 -3.45 1.48 -5.49
C VAL A 241 -4.54 0.53 -5.03
N VAL A 242 -4.41 -0.77 -5.31
CA VAL A 242 -5.38 -1.78 -4.84
C VAL A 242 -5.39 -1.86 -3.33
N PHE A 243 -4.23 -1.86 -2.68
CA PHE A 243 -4.13 -1.86 -1.22
C PHE A 243 -4.86 -0.65 -0.62
N LEU A 244 -4.56 0.56 -1.11
CA LEU A 244 -5.21 1.79 -0.64
C LEU A 244 -6.71 1.71 -0.87
N LYS A 245 -7.15 1.28 -2.05
CA LYS A 245 -8.57 1.13 -2.37
C LYS A 245 -9.27 0.19 -1.38
N ASP A 246 -8.68 -0.97 -1.07
CA ASP A 246 -9.23 -1.91 -0.11
C ASP A 246 -9.35 -1.29 1.29
N SER A 247 -8.34 -0.54 1.73
CA SER A 247 -8.37 0.18 3.01
C SER A 247 -9.49 1.23 3.05
N PHE A 248 -9.67 2.00 1.98
CA PHE A 248 -10.73 3.00 1.89
C PHE A 248 -12.12 2.36 1.80
N ASP A 249 -12.31 1.33 0.97
CA ASP A 249 -13.59 0.60 0.85
C ASP A 249 -14.04 0.03 2.20
N ALA A 250 -13.10 -0.52 2.99
CA ALA A 250 -13.36 -0.98 4.35
C ALA A 250 -13.77 0.17 5.27
N SER A 251 -13.03 1.28 5.27
CA SER A 251 -13.34 2.48 6.06
C SER A 251 -14.70 3.10 5.69
N PHE A 252 -15.05 3.15 4.41
CA PHE A 252 -16.36 3.62 3.94
C PHE A 252 -17.49 2.73 4.45
N THR A 253 -17.28 1.41 4.43
CA THR A 253 -18.24 0.44 4.96
C THR A 253 -18.44 0.61 6.47
N ASP A 254 -17.35 0.74 7.23
CA ASP A 254 -17.40 0.92 8.69
C ASP A 254 -18.04 2.25 9.09
N SER A 255 -17.70 3.31 8.38
CA SER A 255 -18.30 4.64 8.55
C SER A 255 -19.80 4.62 8.24
N PHE A 256 -20.23 3.93 7.17
CA PHE A 256 -21.64 3.76 6.84
C PHE A 256 -22.38 2.98 7.94
N ASN A 257 -21.82 1.88 8.44
CA ASN A 257 -22.36 1.13 9.57
C ASN A 257 -22.42 1.98 10.87
N GLY A 258 -21.46 2.89 11.06
CA GLY A 258 -21.50 3.90 12.12
C GLY A 258 -22.71 4.83 12.02
N LEU A 259 -23.01 5.34 10.80
CA LEU A 259 -24.21 6.15 10.55
C LEU A 259 -25.49 5.36 10.82
N LEU A 260 -25.57 4.11 10.36
CA LEU A 260 -26.72 3.26 10.61
C LEU A 260 -26.96 3.06 12.12
N ARG A 261 -25.89 2.81 12.90
CA ARG A 261 -25.97 2.71 14.36
C ARG A 261 -26.34 4.02 15.05
N THR A 262 -26.08 5.17 14.42
CA THR A 262 -26.41 6.49 14.99
C THR A 262 -27.85 6.89 14.69
N HIS A 263 -28.34 6.54 13.49
CA HIS A 263 -29.65 6.99 13.00
C HIS A 263 -30.76 5.94 13.10
N PHE A 264 -30.42 4.64 13.14
CA PHE A 264 -31.37 3.53 13.12
C PHE A 264 -31.03 2.51 14.22
N TYR A 265 -31.31 2.83 15.49
CA TYR A 265 -30.82 2.02 16.62
C TYR A 265 -31.89 1.53 17.60
N ASP A 266 -33.11 2.04 17.53
CA ASP A 266 -34.19 1.75 18.48
C ASP A 266 -35.44 1.16 17.80
N GLU A 267 -36.45 0.81 18.61
CA GLU A 267 -37.71 0.21 18.17
C GLU A 267 -38.46 1.03 17.12
N ARG A 268 -38.36 2.37 17.17
CA ARG A 268 -39.07 3.26 16.22
C ARG A 268 -38.55 3.12 14.80
N HIS A 269 -37.33 2.61 14.65
CA HIS A 269 -36.67 2.48 13.36
C HIS A 269 -36.84 1.09 12.73
N VAL A 270 -37.36 0.10 13.45
CA VAL A 270 -37.40 -1.32 13.02
C VAL A 270 -38.11 -1.54 11.68
N ASP A 271 -39.13 -0.73 11.41
CA ASP A 271 -39.94 -0.78 10.19
C ASP A 271 -39.47 0.22 9.11
N ALA A 272 -38.35 0.91 9.33
CA ALA A 272 -37.76 1.81 8.35
C ALA A 272 -37.42 1.04 7.07
N ARG A 273 -37.77 1.64 5.93
CA ARG A 273 -37.48 1.10 4.60
C ARG A 273 -36.33 1.88 3.97
N TRP A 274 -35.57 1.20 3.12
CA TRP A 274 -34.45 1.82 2.40
C TRP A 274 -34.87 3.09 1.64
N ALA A 275 -36.01 3.05 0.96
CA ALA A 275 -36.54 4.19 0.20
C ALA A 275 -36.72 5.47 1.04
N ASP A 276 -37.02 5.34 2.34
CA ASP A 276 -37.19 6.46 3.26
C ASP A 276 -35.87 6.86 3.93
N ALA A 277 -34.98 5.89 4.17
CA ALA A 277 -33.68 6.07 4.81
C ALA A 277 -32.62 6.67 3.89
N GLU A 278 -32.60 6.26 2.62
CA GLU A 278 -31.56 6.63 1.66
C GLU A 278 -31.40 8.15 1.49
N PRO A 279 -32.47 8.95 1.30
CA PRO A 279 -32.32 10.40 1.12
C PRO A 279 -31.74 11.11 2.35
N ALA A 280 -31.97 10.57 3.56
CA ALA A 280 -31.38 11.09 4.79
C ALA A 280 -29.90 10.70 4.90
N LEU A 281 -29.56 9.45 4.61
CA LEU A 281 -28.19 8.93 4.65
C LEU A 281 -27.29 9.56 3.57
N ARG A 282 -27.82 9.84 2.37
CA ARG A 282 -27.08 10.46 1.26
C ARG A 282 -26.46 11.82 1.57
N ARG A 283 -26.89 12.48 2.65
CA ARG A 283 -26.34 13.76 3.09
C ARG A 283 -24.93 13.63 3.67
N HIS A 284 -24.46 12.41 3.93
CA HIS A 284 -23.14 12.13 4.49
C HIS A 284 -22.16 11.72 3.38
N ILE A 285 -20.98 12.32 3.37
CA ILE A 285 -19.93 12.17 2.35
C ILE A 285 -19.60 10.69 2.07
N VAL A 286 -19.52 9.87 3.13
CA VAL A 286 -19.24 8.43 3.06
C VAL A 286 -20.18 7.66 2.12
N THR A 287 -21.41 8.12 1.92
CA THR A 287 -22.37 7.41 1.06
C THR A 287 -22.06 7.55 -0.42
N GLY A 288 -21.33 8.59 -0.84
CA GLY A 288 -20.96 8.80 -2.25
C GLY A 288 -19.96 7.76 -2.77
N ALA A 289 -19.15 7.19 -1.88
CA ALA A 289 -18.11 6.21 -2.23
C ALA A 289 -18.62 4.77 -2.34
N LEU A 290 -19.77 4.45 -1.75
CA LEU A 290 -20.39 3.12 -1.83
C LEU A 290 -21.39 3.06 -2.98
N ASP A 291 -21.38 1.95 -3.73
CA ASP A 291 -22.40 1.68 -4.74
C ASP A 291 -23.82 1.70 -4.12
N PRO A 292 -24.85 2.24 -4.81
CA PRO A 292 -26.21 2.28 -4.29
C PRO A 292 -26.75 0.92 -3.81
N ARG A 293 -26.44 -0.17 -4.51
CA ARG A 293 -26.88 -1.53 -4.13
C ARG A 293 -26.15 -2.01 -2.89
N GLU A 294 -24.88 -1.65 -2.74
CA GLU A 294 -24.09 -2.01 -1.57
C GLU A 294 -24.64 -1.30 -0.32
N ARG A 295 -25.01 -0.02 -0.43
CA ARG A 295 -25.65 0.71 0.68
C ARG A 295 -26.98 0.08 1.10
N GLU A 296 -27.82 -0.30 0.13
CA GLU A 296 -29.09 -0.99 0.38
C GLU A 296 -28.85 -2.34 1.09
N ARG A 297 -27.88 -3.12 0.62
CA ARG A 297 -27.48 -4.40 1.25
C ARG A 297 -27.03 -4.22 2.70
N LEU A 298 -26.19 -3.23 2.97
CA LEU A 298 -25.71 -2.92 4.32
C LEU A 298 -26.84 -2.45 5.22
N PHE A 299 -27.75 -1.61 4.71
CA PHE A 299 -28.95 -1.19 5.42
C PHE A 299 -29.83 -2.40 5.80
N ASP A 300 -30.15 -3.27 4.85
CA ASP A 300 -30.97 -4.46 5.10
C ASP A 300 -30.35 -5.41 6.13
N ALA A 301 -29.02 -5.59 6.05
CA ALA A 301 -28.27 -6.38 7.02
C ALA A 301 -28.37 -5.76 8.43
N HIS A 302 -28.19 -4.44 8.55
CA HIS A 302 -28.33 -3.71 9.81
C HIS A 302 -29.74 -3.80 10.38
N MET A 303 -30.78 -3.61 9.56
CA MET A 303 -32.18 -3.70 9.99
C MET A 303 -32.56 -5.11 10.45
N THR A 304 -32.01 -6.14 9.78
CA THR A 304 -32.16 -7.54 10.20
C THR A 304 -31.52 -7.77 11.57
N GLY A 305 -30.29 -7.28 11.78
CA GLY A 305 -29.62 -7.35 13.09
C GLY A 305 -30.36 -6.58 14.19
N LEU A 306 -30.90 -5.40 13.87
CA LEU A 306 -31.69 -4.59 14.80
C LEU A 306 -32.95 -5.34 15.27
N ARG A 307 -33.71 -5.93 14.33
CA ARG A 307 -34.90 -6.76 14.63
C ARG A 307 -34.58 -7.92 15.56
N GLN A 308 -33.49 -8.63 15.28
CA GLN A 308 -33.06 -9.76 16.10
C GLN A 308 -32.70 -9.33 17.52
N ARG A 309 -31.95 -8.23 17.66
CA ARG A 309 -31.53 -7.70 18.97
C ARG A 309 -32.74 -7.30 19.83
N LEU A 310 -33.68 -6.54 19.26
CA LEU A 310 -34.85 -6.05 20.00
C LEU A 310 -35.86 -7.16 20.31
N SER A 311 -35.98 -8.19 19.45
CA SER A 311 -36.83 -9.35 19.73
C SER A 311 -36.25 -10.25 20.82
N GLY A 312 -34.92 -10.28 20.97
CA GLY A 312 -34.23 -11.07 22.00
C GLY A 312 -34.34 -10.48 23.41
N ASP A 313 -34.37 -9.14 23.53
CA ASP A 313 -34.51 -8.46 24.81
C ASP A 313 -35.92 -8.60 25.43
N GLY A 314 -36.92 -8.99 24.64
CA GLY A 314 -38.30 -9.21 25.09
C GLY A 314 -38.58 -10.56 25.79
N VAL A 315 -37.59 -11.46 25.92
CA VAL A 315 -37.77 -12.79 26.55
C VAL A 315 -37.33 -12.82 28.02
N SER A 316 -36.88 -11.68 28.57
CA SER A 316 -36.33 -11.57 29.94
C SER A 316 -37.24 -10.86 30.95
N SER A 317 -38.53 -10.66 30.65
CA SER A 317 -39.50 -9.99 31.55
C SER A 317 -40.66 -10.88 31.95
#